data_AF-A0A8C3YMG7-F1
#
_entry.id   AF-A0A8C3YMG7-F1
#
_cell.length_a   1.000
_cell.length_b   1.000
_cell.length_c   1.000
_cell.angle_alpha   90.00
_cell.angle_beta   90.00
_cell.angle_gamma   90.00
#
_symmetry.space_group_name_H-M   'P 1'
#
loop_
_entity.id
_entity.type
_entity.pdbx_description
1 polymer ?
#
loop_
_entity_poly.entity_id
_entity_poly.type
_entity_poly.pdbx_seq_one_letter_code
_entity_poly.pdbx_strand_id
1 'polypeptide(L)'
;ILNDTVSDNDTGTLSPDVLLRISIPLDSNLKPEKCRRYLHPQWQLLRLNGTFPNVTDLDTEPCVDGWVYDRSSFSSTTVTEWDLVCDYQSQKPLVQFVFMAGMLLGGLIYGHLSDRWLVESARWLIITNKPEEGLKELKKVAHRNGIKNAEATLSMEGLRATMKEELEAAQTKTTMFDLFRTPNLRKRICLLTFVSKNLRKNK
;
A
#
# COMPACT_ATOMS: atom_id res chain seq x y z
N ILE A 1 -47.42 30.70 -12.34
CA ILE A 1 -48.67 30.48 -13.11
C ILE A 1 -48.63 29.04 -13.57
N LEU A 2 -49.31 28.13 -12.88
CA LEU A 2 -49.40 26.72 -13.27
C LEU A 2 -50.89 26.40 -13.46
N ASN A 3 -51.33 26.40 -14.71
CA ASN A 3 -52.53 25.66 -15.12
C ASN A 3 -52.02 24.37 -15.74
N ASP A 4 -52.26 23.24 -15.08
CA ASP A 4 -53.15 22.24 -15.64
C ASP A 4 -53.41 21.12 -14.65
N THR A 5 -54.66 20.71 -14.66
CA THR A 5 -55.34 19.71 -13.84
C THR A 5 -54.75 18.32 -14.01
N VAL A 6 -54.23 17.75 -12.92
CA VAL A 6 -54.32 16.31 -12.64
C VAL A 6 -54.73 16.19 -11.19
N SER A 7 -55.93 15.63 -10.99
CA SER A 7 -56.38 15.14 -9.70
C SER A 7 -55.54 13.94 -9.32
N ASP A 8 -54.84 14.00 -8.19
CA ASP A 8 -54.99 12.93 -7.22
C ASP A 8 -54.67 13.44 -5.81
N ASN A 9 -55.51 12.97 -4.89
CA ASN A 9 -55.61 13.42 -3.52
C ASN A 9 -54.57 12.74 -2.63
N ASP A 10 -53.30 12.77 -3.05
CA ASP A 10 -52.16 12.35 -2.26
C ASP A 10 -51.40 13.59 -1.81
N THR A 11 -51.33 13.78 -0.49
CA THR A 11 -50.40 14.66 0.20
C THR A 11 -49.07 14.71 -0.57
N GLY A 12 -48.79 15.84 -1.21
CA GLY A 12 -47.80 15.97 -2.29
C GLY A 12 -46.34 15.82 -1.85
N THR A 13 -45.94 14.63 -1.41
CA THR A 13 -44.55 14.25 -1.17
C THR A 13 -44.04 13.46 -2.37
N LEU A 14 -43.26 14.12 -3.23
CA LEU A 14 -42.53 13.50 -4.33
C LEU A 14 -41.60 12.38 -3.80
N SER A 15 -41.60 11.21 -4.45
CA SER A 15 -40.76 10.08 -4.03
C SER A 15 -39.27 10.43 -4.08
N PRO A 16 -38.43 10.02 -3.10
CA PRO A 16 -37.02 10.44 -3.01
C PRO A 16 -36.16 10.10 -4.24
N ASP A 17 -36.45 8.99 -4.91
CA ASP A 17 -35.76 8.55 -6.13
C ASP A 17 -36.04 9.47 -7.33
N VAL A 18 -37.26 10.03 -7.40
CA VAL A 18 -37.65 11.00 -8.42
C VAL A 18 -36.93 12.32 -8.17
N LEU A 19 -36.82 12.74 -6.91
CA LEU A 19 -36.09 13.94 -6.51
C LEU A 19 -34.60 13.86 -6.85
N LEU A 20 -33.97 12.70 -6.63
CA LEU A 20 -32.56 12.48 -6.99
C LEU A 20 -32.31 12.59 -8.50
N ARG A 21 -33.19 12.01 -9.34
CA ARG A 21 -33.03 12.04 -10.81
C ARG A 21 -33.12 13.44 -11.41
N ILE A 22 -33.92 14.33 -10.81
CA ILE A 22 -34.08 15.70 -11.33
C ILE A 22 -33.02 16.67 -10.78
N SER A 23 -32.37 16.33 -9.67
CA SER A 23 -31.42 17.22 -8.99
C SER A 23 -29.96 16.86 -9.25
N ILE A 24 -29.65 15.60 -9.58
CA ILE A 24 -28.28 15.11 -9.71
C ILE A 24 -28.03 14.58 -11.14
N PRO A 25 -27.00 15.08 -11.85
CA PRO A 25 -26.60 14.55 -13.15
C PRO A 25 -26.05 13.13 -13.05
N LEU A 26 -25.92 12.42 -14.18
CA LEU A 26 -25.31 11.09 -14.22
C LEU A 26 -23.81 11.18 -14.57
N ASP A 27 -23.01 10.36 -13.91
CA ASP A 27 -21.60 10.16 -14.21
C ASP A 27 -21.40 9.30 -15.47
N SER A 28 -20.13 9.08 -15.86
CA SER A 28 -19.77 8.24 -17.01
C SER A 28 -20.22 6.77 -16.89
N ASN A 29 -20.63 6.32 -15.71
CA ASN A 29 -21.13 4.96 -15.44
C ASN A 29 -22.66 4.90 -15.33
N LEU A 30 -23.36 5.96 -15.75
CA LEU A 30 -24.82 6.11 -15.62
C LEU A 30 -25.31 6.01 -14.17
N LYS A 31 -24.47 6.39 -13.20
CA LYS A 31 -24.85 6.52 -11.79
C LYS A 31 -24.98 7.98 -11.42
N PRO A 32 -25.77 8.34 -10.40
CA PRO A 32 -25.81 9.71 -9.91
C PRO A 32 -24.40 10.23 -9.61
N GLU A 33 -24.08 11.39 -10.18
CA GLU A 33 -22.82 12.07 -9.92
C GLU A 33 -22.76 12.44 -8.44
N LYS A 34 -21.61 12.21 -7.83
CA LYS A 34 -21.46 12.48 -6.40
C LYS A 34 -21.25 13.98 -6.18
N CYS A 35 -20.39 14.60 -6.98
CA CYS A 35 -19.79 15.90 -6.69
C CYS A 35 -20.55 17.13 -7.13
N ARG A 36 -21.48 16.97 -8.07
CA ARG A 36 -22.19 18.08 -8.68
C ARG A 36 -23.68 17.81 -8.66
N ARG A 37 -24.44 18.89 -8.64
CA ARG A 37 -25.88 18.90 -8.79
C ARG A 37 -26.29 19.93 -9.84
N TYR A 38 -27.50 19.81 -10.36
CA TYR A 38 -28.06 20.86 -11.20
C TYR A 38 -28.36 22.10 -10.35
N LEU A 39 -28.06 23.28 -10.91
CA LEU A 39 -28.38 24.57 -10.28
C LEU A 39 -29.90 24.71 -10.04
N HIS A 40 -30.70 24.18 -10.97
CA HIS A 40 -32.16 24.12 -10.87
C HIS A 40 -32.66 22.69 -11.14
N PRO A 41 -33.69 22.21 -10.42
CA PRO A 41 -34.23 20.87 -10.63
C PRO A 41 -34.81 20.73 -12.04
N GLN A 42 -34.37 19.69 -12.74
CA GLN A 42 -34.69 19.43 -14.13
C GLN A 42 -35.97 18.61 -14.25
N TRP A 43 -37.12 19.24 -13.94
CA TRP A 43 -38.45 18.63 -14.06
C TRP A 43 -38.76 18.08 -15.46
N GLN A 44 -38.08 18.62 -16.49
CA GLN A 44 -38.16 18.16 -17.86
C GLN A 44 -37.68 16.70 -18.05
N LEU A 45 -36.78 16.21 -17.18
CA LEU A 45 -36.32 14.81 -17.21
C LEU A 45 -37.43 13.80 -16.85
N LEU A 46 -38.53 14.24 -16.24
CA LEU A 46 -39.68 13.39 -15.94
C LEU A 46 -40.66 13.26 -17.12
N ARG A 47 -40.50 14.10 -18.15
CA ARG A 47 -41.45 14.27 -19.27
C ARG A 47 -40.94 13.65 -20.57
N LEU A 48 -40.32 12.47 -20.54
CA LEU A 48 -39.84 11.81 -21.76
C LEU A 48 -41.02 11.30 -22.63
N ASN A 49 -41.51 12.15 -23.53
CA ASN A 49 -42.09 11.79 -24.84
C ASN A 49 -42.16 12.99 -25.83
N GLY A 50 -41.47 14.11 -25.54
CA GLY A 50 -41.38 15.28 -26.41
C GLY A 50 -39.96 15.47 -26.95
N THR A 51 -39.85 15.82 -28.23
CA THR A 51 -38.61 16.16 -28.94
C THR A 51 -37.74 17.14 -28.16
N PHE A 52 -36.48 16.76 -27.92
CA PHE A 52 -35.46 17.56 -27.23
C PHE A 52 -35.23 18.92 -27.92
N PRO A 53 -35.46 20.07 -27.26
CA PRO A 53 -34.87 21.31 -27.72
C PRO A 53 -33.37 21.29 -27.38
N ASN A 54 -32.54 21.85 -28.28
CA ASN A 54 -31.09 21.90 -28.15
C ASN A 54 -30.65 22.28 -26.74
N VAL A 55 -29.99 21.33 -26.05
CA VAL A 55 -29.45 21.47 -24.70
C VAL A 55 -28.41 22.58 -24.71
N THR A 56 -28.81 23.76 -24.24
CA THR A 56 -27.87 24.74 -23.70
C THR A 56 -27.30 24.13 -22.44
N ASP A 57 -25.98 24.23 -22.25
CA ASP A 57 -25.23 23.61 -21.15
C ASP A 57 -26.02 23.65 -19.84
N LEU A 58 -26.40 22.48 -19.34
CA LEU A 58 -27.09 22.35 -18.07
C LEU A 58 -26.13 22.80 -16.97
N ASP A 59 -26.39 23.98 -16.41
CA ASP A 59 -25.55 24.55 -15.38
C ASP A 59 -25.56 23.66 -14.12
N THR A 60 -24.36 23.23 -13.74
CA THR A 60 -24.12 22.38 -12.58
C THR A 60 -23.24 23.10 -11.58
N GLU A 61 -23.60 23.00 -10.31
CA GLU A 61 -22.84 23.56 -9.19
C GLU A 61 -22.32 22.44 -8.26
N PRO A 62 -21.26 22.69 -7.48
CA PRO A 62 -20.84 21.76 -6.43
C PRO A 62 -21.95 21.57 -5.38
N CYS A 63 -22.01 20.39 -4.79
CA CYS A 63 -22.98 20.08 -3.72
C CYS A 63 -22.70 20.94 -2.48
N VAL A 64 -23.63 21.84 -2.13
CA VAL A 64 -23.54 22.74 -0.96
C VAL A 64 -24.39 22.28 0.24
N ASP A 65 -25.38 21.41 0.01
CA ASP A 65 -26.34 20.98 1.03
C ASP A 65 -25.86 19.79 1.89
N GLY A 66 -24.57 19.45 1.80
CA GLY A 66 -23.96 18.33 2.52
C GLY A 66 -24.18 16.97 1.86
N TRP A 67 -23.77 15.91 2.56
CA TRP A 67 -23.68 14.55 2.04
C TRP A 67 -24.48 13.56 2.87
N VAL A 68 -25.21 12.66 2.20
CA VAL A 68 -25.88 11.53 2.84
C VAL A 68 -25.10 10.26 2.53
N TYR A 69 -24.58 9.62 3.57
CA TYR A 69 -23.79 8.40 3.47
C TYR A 69 -24.59 7.17 3.88
N ASP A 70 -24.45 6.10 3.10
CA ASP A 70 -24.88 4.78 3.54
C ASP A 70 -23.92 4.25 4.62
N ARG A 71 -24.44 4.08 5.83
CA ARG A 71 -23.70 3.60 7.01
C ARG A 71 -23.86 2.09 7.25
N SER A 72 -24.49 1.36 6.33
CA SER A 72 -24.74 -0.08 6.45
C SER A 72 -23.45 -0.91 6.61
N SER A 73 -22.38 -0.52 5.91
CA SER A 73 -21.12 -1.28 5.87
C SER A 73 -20.09 -0.76 6.88
N PHE A 74 -20.05 0.55 7.11
CA PHE A 74 -19.12 1.18 8.04
C PHE A 74 -19.78 2.35 8.76
N SER A 75 -19.72 2.33 10.09
CA SER A 75 -20.24 3.40 10.97
C SER A 75 -19.53 4.74 10.73
N SER A 76 -18.21 4.70 10.53
CA SER A 76 -17.38 5.90 10.33
C SER A 76 -16.15 5.56 9.49
N THR A 77 -15.89 6.37 8.48
CA THR A 77 -14.69 6.34 7.64
C THR A 77 -14.10 7.74 7.54
N THR A 78 -12.83 7.88 7.18
CA THR A 78 -12.20 9.20 7.01
C THR A 78 -12.94 10.09 6.00
N VAL A 79 -13.60 9.50 5.00
CA VAL A 79 -14.43 10.23 4.03
C VAL A 79 -15.68 10.82 4.68
N THR A 80 -16.34 10.08 5.59
CA THR A 80 -17.57 10.52 6.26
C THR A 80 -17.33 11.40 7.48
N GLU A 81 -16.12 11.38 8.04
CA GLU A 81 -15.74 12.22 9.19
C GLU A 81 -15.37 13.64 8.76
N TRP A 82 -14.79 13.77 7.56
CA TRP A 82 -14.24 15.03 7.06
C TRP A 82 -14.92 15.52 5.77
N ASP A 83 -15.99 14.86 5.32
CA ASP A 83 -16.73 15.14 4.07
C ASP A 83 -15.86 15.22 2.79
N LEU A 84 -14.73 14.48 2.74
CA LEU A 84 -13.80 14.45 1.59
C LEU A 84 -14.28 13.52 0.47
N VAL A 85 -15.40 13.85 -0.18
CA VAL A 85 -15.89 13.10 -1.34
C VAL A 85 -15.20 13.54 -2.63
N CYS A 86 -15.11 14.85 -2.85
CA CYS A 86 -14.70 15.43 -4.14
C CYS A 86 -13.26 15.95 -4.12
N ASP A 87 -12.81 16.54 -3.01
CA ASP A 87 -11.44 17.03 -2.87
C ASP A 87 -10.39 15.89 -2.92
N TYR A 88 -10.78 14.67 -2.54
CA TYR A 88 -9.88 13.52 -2.63
C TYR A 88 -9.58 13.11 -4.09
N GLN A 89 -10.51 13.37 -5.02
CA GLN A 89 -10.38 12.88 -6.41
C GLN A 89 -9.21 13.52 -7.16
N SER A 90 -8.94 14.81 -6.93
CA SER A 90 -7.79 15.52 -7.51
C SER A 90 -6.47 15.22 -6.80
N GLN A 91 -6.50 14.68 -5.59
CA GLN A 91 -5.30 14.38 -4.79
C GLN A 91 -4.78 12.94 -4.93
N LYS A 92 -5.59 12.01 -5.46
CA LYS A 92 -5.16 10.61 -5.71
C LYS A 92 -3.83 10.50 -6.49
N PRO A 93 -3.61 11.27 -7.59
CA PRO A 93 -2.36 11.17 -8.35
C PRO A 93 -1.13 11.59 -7.54
N LEU A 94 -1.27 12.59 -6.67
CA LEU A 94 -0.18 13.09 -5.83
C LEU A 94 0.22 12.06 -4.77
N VAL A 95 -0.75 11.45 -4.09
CA VAL A 95 -0.49 10.39 -3.09
C VAL A 95 0.18 9.20 -3.75
N GLN A 96 -0.31 8.76 -4.91
CA GLN A 96 0.28 7.65 -5.66
C GLN A 96 1.71 7.96 -6.11
N PHE A 97 1.96 9.16 -6.60
CA PHE A 97 3.30 9.59 -6.99
C PHE A 97 4.27 9.59 -5.79
N VAL A 98 3.88 10.20 -4.66
CA VAL A 98 4.70 10.25 -3.44
C VAL A 98 4.98 8.85 -2.92
N PHE A 99 3.98 7.95 -2.93
CA PHE A 99 4.16 6.56 -2.52
C PHE A 99 5.17 5.82 -3.42
N MET A 100 5.03 5.93 -4.74
CA MET A 100 5.92 5.29 -5.70
C MET A 100 7.35 5.85 -5.63
N ALA A 101 7.48 7.17 -5.51
CA ALA A 101 8.77 7.83 -5.32
C ALA A 101 9.43 7.38 -4.00
N GLY A 102 8.67 7.31 -2.91
CA GLY A 102 9.14 6.83 -1.61
C GLY A 102 9.66 5.39 -1.67
N MET A 103 8.95 4.49 -2.36
CA MET A 103 9.43 3.11 -2.55
C MET A 103 10.72 3.05 -3.38
N LEU A 104 10.83 3.86 -4.43
CA LEU A 104 12.02 3.90 -5.28
C LEU A 104 13.23 4.39 -4.48
N LEU A 105 13.12 5.53 -3.80
CA LEU A 105 14.20 6.08 -2.98
C LEU A 105 14.54 5.13 -1.83
N GLY A 106 13.54 4.56 -1.16
CA GLY A 106 13.74 3.58 -0.09
C GLY A 106 14.53 2.36 -0.56
N GLY A 107 14.17 1.82 -1.73
CA GLY A 107 14.88 0.69 -2.33
C GLY A 107 16.32 1.01 -2.70
N LEU A 108 16.58 2.18 -3.27
CA LEU A 108 17.93 2.61 -3.63
C LEU A 108 18.81 2.84 -2.39
N ILE A 109 18.29 3.52 -1.37
CA ILE A 109 19.02 3.78 -0.12
C ILE A 109 19.28 2.47 0.62
N TYR A 110 18.25 1.64 0.81
CA TYR A 110 18.39 0.38 1.53
C TYR A 110 19.25 -0.62 0.77
N GLY A 111 19.12 -0.68 -0.56
CA GLY A 111 19.97 -1.50 -1.42
C GLY A 111 21.43 -1.08 -1.32
N HIS A 112 21.73 0.20 -1.50
CA HIS A 112 23.11 0.71 -1.43
C HIS A 112 23.73 0.53 -0.04
N LEU A 113 22.95 0.74 1.03
CA LEU A 113 23.41 0.43 2.39
C LEU A 113 23.68 -1.07 2.53
N SER A 114 22.72 -1.92 2.15
CA SER A 114 22.87 -3.38 2.23
C SER A 114 24.12 -3.85 1.50
N ASP A 115 24.36 -3.41 0.27
CA ASP A 115 25.53 -3.80 -0.52
C ASP A 115 26.84 -3.38 0.16
N ARG A 116 26.88 -2.17 0.73
CA ARG A 116 28.07 -1.69 1.45
C ARG A 116 28.33 -2.46 2.74
N TRP A 117 27.29 -2.71 3.56
CA TRP A 117 27.43 -3.43 4.83
C TRP A 117 27.69 -4.92 4.63
N LEU A 118 27.11 -5.54 3.59
CA LEU A 118 27.35 -6.95 3.26
C LEU A 118 28.76 -7.17 2.72
N VAL A 119 29.24 -6.30 1.81
CA VAL A 119 30.60 -6.38 1.24
C VAL A 119 31.68 -6.06 2.28
N GLU A 120 31.44 -5.15 3.22
CA GLU A 120 32.37 -4.87 4.33
C GLU A 120 32.29 -5.90 5.48
N SER A 121 31.38 -6.87 5.43
CA SER A 121 31.29 -7.87 6.49
C SER A 121 32.52 -8.77 6.50
N ALA A 122 33.15 -8.92 7.67
CA ALA A 122 34.30 -9.81 7.84
C ALA A 122 34.03 -11.23 7.31
N ARG A 123 32.80 -11.72 7.50
CA ARG A 123 32.36 -13.03 6.99
C ARG A 123 32.40 -13.13 5.46
N TRP A 124 31.93 -12.12 4.73
CA TRP A 124 31.95 -12.13 3.26
C TRP A 124 33.39 -12.07 2.72
N LEU A 125 34.26 -11.26 3.34
CA LEU A 125 35.68 -11.17 2.99
C LEU A 125 36.42 -12.50 3.23
N ILE A 126 36.11 -13.16 4.34
CA ILE A 126 36.62 -14.48 4.68
C ILE A 126 36.18 -15.52 3.63
N ILE A 127 34.90 -15.52 3.23
CA ILE A 127 34.35 -16.48 2.25
C ILE A 127 34.90 -16.24 0.84
N THR A 128 35.17 -14.99 0.46
CA THR A 128 35.70 -14.62 -0.88
C THR A 128 37.22 -14.77 -1.01
N ASN A 129 37.86 -15.49 -0.08
CA ASN A 129 39.31 -15.73 -0.04
C ASN A 129 40.15 -14.45 0.11
N LYS A 130 39.62 -13.44 0.82
CA LYS A 130 40.33 -12.20 1.20
C LYS A 130 40.47 -12.09 2.73
N PRO A 131 41.19 -13.02 3.39
CA PRO A 131 41.24 -13.08 4.85
C PRO A 131 41.93 -11.87 5.49
N GLU A 132 42.84 -11.18 4.78
CA GLU A 132 43.55 -10.01 5.33
C GLU A 132 42.63 -8.80 5.52
N GLU A 133 41.79 -8.50 4.53
CA GLU A 133 40.77 -7.45 4.63
C GLU A 133 39.75 -7.80 5.73
N GLY A 134 39.34 -9.07 5.82
CA GLY A 134 38.45 -9.54 6.87
C GLY A 134 39.03 -9.38 8.27
N LEU A 135 40.31 -9.70 8.47
CA LEU A 135 41.00 -9.55 9.75
C LEU A 135 41.08 -8.07 10.17
N LYS A 136 41.34 -7.16 9.22
CA LYS A 136 41.37 -5.72 9.47
C LYS A 136 40.02 -5.22 10.01
N GLU A 137 38.92 -5.63 9.38
CA GLU A 137 37.58 -5.25 9.85
C GLU A 137 37.24 -5.89 11.21
N LEU A 138 37.63 -7.14 11.45
CA LEU A 138 37.46 -7.77 12.77
C LEU A 138 38.22 -7.03 13.88
N LYS A 139 39.46 -6.62 13.63
CA LYS A 139 40.26 -5.82 14.58
C LYS A 139 39.61 -4.47 14.86
N LYS A 140 39.07 -3.80 13.84
CA LYS A 140 38.36 -2.52 13.97
C LYS A 140 37.08 -2.64 14.81
N VAL A 141 36.33 -3.73 14.65
CA VAL A 141 35.15 -4.02 15.49
C VAL A 141 35.57 -4.40 16.91
N ALA A 142 36.59 -5.23 17.09
CA ALA A 142 37.10 -5.62 18.40
C ALA A 142 37.56 -4.41 19.22
N HIS A 143 38.24 -3.44 18.59
CA HIS A 143 38.63 -2.20 19.25
C HIS A 143 37.42 -1.30 19.59
N ARG A 144 36.42 -1.20 18.72
CA ARG A 144 35.17 -0.47 19.01
C ARG A 144 34.42 -1.08 20.20
N ASN A 145 34.52 -2.39 20.38
CA ASN A 145 33.94 -3.11 21.52
C ASN A 145 34.86 -3.14 22.76
N GLY A 146 35.99 -2.42 22.76
CA GLY A 146 36.88 -2.30 23.92
C GLY A 146 37.77 -3.52 24.20
N ILE A 147 37.96 -4.42 23.24
CA ILE A 147 38.85 -5.59 23.38
C ILE A 147 40.31 -5.13 23.30
N LYS A 148 41.01 -5.11 24.43
CA LYS A 148 42.38 -4.58 24.56
C LYS A 148 43.49 -5.47 23.96
N ASN A 149 43.21 -6.77 23.77
CA ASN A 149 44.18 -7.75 23.25
C ASN A 149 43.81 -8.27 21.83
N ALA A 150 43.12 -7.44 21.05
CA ALA A 150 42.57 -7.85 19.76
C ALA A 150 43.65 -8.36 18.78
N GLU A 151 44.83 -7.72 18.73
CA GLU A 151 45.90 -8.13 17.82
C GLU A 151 46.55 -9.46 18.17
N ALA A 152 46.68 -9.77 19.47
CA ALA A 152 47.22 -11.05 19.93
C ALA A 152 46.22 -12.20 19.72
N THR A 153 44.92 -11.90 19.80
CA THR A 153 43.84 -12.89 19.68
C THR A 153 43.47 -13.17 18.22
N LEU A 154 43.52 -12.15 17.35
CA LEU A 154 43.15 -12.21 15.94
C LEU A 154 44.42 -12.22 15.06
N SER A 155 45.05 -13.39 14.97
CA SER A 155 46.16 -13.68 14.04
C SER A 155 45.66 -14.27 12.72
N MET A 156 46.40 -14.05 11.63
CA MET A 156 46.14 -14.67 10.33
C MET A 156 46.19 -16.20 10.39
N GLU A 157 47.05 -16.77 11.23
CA GLU A 157 47.15 -18.23 11.42
C GLU A 157 45.91 -18.78 12.14
N GLY A 158 45.48 -18.13 13.21
CA GLY A 158 44.24 -18.50 13.91
C GLY A 158 43.01 -18.38 13.03
N LEU A 159 42.94 -17.32 12.21
CA LEU A 159 41.85 -17.13 11.26
C LEU A 159 41.85 -18.22 10.18
N ARG A 160 43.01 -18.56 9.61
CA ARG A 160 43.11 -19.64 8.59
C ARG A 160 42.80 -21.01 9.18
N ALA A 161 43.23 -21.29 10.42
CA ALA A 161 42.94 -22.53 11.11
C ALA A 161 41.43 -22.69 11.37
N THR A 162 40.79 -21.66 11.90
CA THR A 162 39.32 -21.66 12.12
C THR A 162 38.55 -21.75 10.80
N MET A 163 38.97 -21.07 9.74
CA MET A 163 38.36 -21.25 8.42
C MET A 163 38.47 -22.69 7.91
N LYS A 164 39.62 -23.33 8.10
CA LYS A 164 39.85 -24.71 7.69
C LYS A 164 39.00 -25.68 8.51
N GLU A 165 38.93 -25.49 9.82
CA GLU A 165 38.07 -26.27 10.73
C GLU A 165 36.58 -26.12 10.36
N GLU A 166 36.09 -24.91 10.12
CA GLU A 166 34.70 -24.64 9.71
C GLU A 166 34.40 -25.19 8.32
N LEU A 167 35.35 -25.15 7.38
CA LEU A 167 35.20 -25.71 6.04
C LEU A 167 35.14 -27.24 6.07
N GLU A 168 36.01 -27.88 6.86
CA GLU A 168 36.00 -29.33 7.08
C GLU A 168 34.71 -29.75 7.80
N ALA A 169 34.28 -29.01 8.83
CA ALA A 169 33.02 -29.24 9.52
C ALA A 169 31.80 -29.08 8.60
N ALA A 170 31.81 -28.10 7.69
CA ALA A 170 30.74 -27.88 6.71
C ALA A 170 30.69 -28.96 5.62
N GLN A 171 31.85 -29.47 5.19
CA GLN A 171 31.93 -30.62 4.26
C GLN A 171 31.49 -31.92 4.92
N THR A 172 31.66 -32.05 6.24
CA THR A 172 31.14 -33.19 6.98
C THR A 172 29.62 -33.05 7.20
N LYS A 173 28.86 -33.57 6.24
CA LYS A 173 27.41 -33.85 6.34
C LYS A 173 26.49 -32.62 6.37
N THR A 174 26.24 -32.04 5.20
CA THR A 174 24.94 -31.44 4.93
C THR A 174 24.37 -32.04 3.66
N THR A 175 23.47 -33.01 3.82
CA THR A 175 22.66 -33.52 2.71
C THR A 175 21.43 -32.63 2.58
N MET A 176 20.87 -32.45 1.38
CA MET A 176 19.60 -31.70 1.19
C MET A 176 18.46 -32.17 2.11
N PHE A 177 18.50 -33.42 2.59
CA PHE A 177 17.57 -33.98 3.58
C PHE A 177 17.77 -33.47 5.02
N ASP A 178 18.96 -33.00 5.40
CA ASP A 178 19.26 -32.44 6.74
C ASP A 178 18.58 -31.08 6.95
N LEU A 179 18.33 -30.35 5.85
CA LEU A 179 17.53 -29.13 5.85
C LEU A 179 16.11 -29.41 6.39
N PHE A 180 15.54 -30.54 5.98
CA PHE A 180 14.27 -30.99 6.53
C PHE A 180 14.46 -31.61 7.91
N ARG A 181 15.54 -32.32 8.21
CA ARG A 181 15.68 -33.00 9.51
C ARG A 181 15.79 -32.06 10.71
N THR A 182 16.11 -30.78 10.49
CA THR A 182 16.27 -29.77 11.53
C THR A 182 14.92 -29.20 11.99
N PRO A 183 14.44 -29.51 13.22
CA PRO A 183 13.08 -29.16 13.66
C PRO A 183 12.82 -27.65 13.73
N ASN A 184 13.85 -26.86 14.05
CA ASN A 184 13.75 -25.39 14.08
C ASN A 184 13.61 -24.80 12.68
N LEU A 185 14.26 -25.39 11.67
CA LEU A 185 14.19 -24.92 10.30
C LEU A 185 12.83 -25.27 9.66
N ARG A 186 12.30 -26.48 9.93
CA ARG A 186 10.92 -26.85 9.57
C ARG A 186 9.90 -25.87 10.12
N LYS A 187 9.98 -25.53 11.42
CA LYS A 187 9.06 -24.57 12.04
C LYS A 187 9.10 -23.20 11.33
N ARG A 188 10.29 -22.69 11.03
CA ARG A 188 10.44 -21.41 10.31
C ARG A 188 9.87 -21.48 8.89
N ILE A 189 10.14 -22.55 8.14
CA ILE A 189 9.61 -22.75 6.79
C ILE A 189 8.08 -22.90 6.80
N CYS A 190 7.53 -23.67 7.75
CA CYS A 190 6.09 -23.83 7.93
C CYS A 190 5.40 -22.53 8.33
N LEU A 191 6.00 -21.73 9.23
CA LEU A 191 5.45 -20.43 9.59
C LEU A 191 5.45 -19.46 8.40
N LEU A 192 6.53 -19.42 7.61
CA LEU A 192 6.60 -18.57 6.42
C LEU A 192 5.58 -18.95 5.35
N THR A 193 5.38 -20.25 5.12
CA THR A 193 4.34 -20.75 4.18
C THR A 193 2.91 -20.56 4.71
N PHE A 194 2.69 -20.66 6.02
CA PHE A 194 1.40 -20.40 6.64
C PHE A 194 1.04 -18.91 6.64
N VAL A 195 1.99 -18.03 6.97
CA VAL A 195 1.80 -16.57 6.95
C VAL A 195 1.57 -16.08 5.52
N SER A 196 2.35 -16.55 4.54
CA SER A 196 2.15 -16.16 3.13
C SER A 196 0.82 -16.64 2.56
N LYS A 197 0.32 -17.84 2.96
CA LYS A 197 -1.02 -18.30 2.59
C LYS A 197 -2.13 -17.48 3.25
N ASN A 198 -1.96 -17.06 4.50
CA ASN A 198 -2.95 -16.21 5.20
C ASN A 198 -2.99 -14.78 4.65
N LEU A 199 -1.83 -14.19 4.32
CA LEU A 199 -1.76 -12.87 3.67
C LEU A 199 -2.43 -12.86 2.29
N ARG A 200 -2.35 -13.96 1.54
CA ARG A 200 -3.03 -14.09 0.24
C ARG A 200 -4.54 -14.29 0.35
N LYS A 201 -5.05 -14.66 1.54
CA LYS A 201 -6.47 -14.89 1.79
C LYS A 201 -7.20 -13.65 2.36
N ASN A 202 -6.44 -12.64 2.80
CA ASN A 202 -6.93 -11.38 3.38
C ASN A 202 -6.79 -10.18 2.42
N LYS A 203 -6.59 -10.43 1.13
CA LYS A 203 -6.62 -9.43 0.05
C LYS A 203 -7.62 -9.88 -0.99
#